data_AF-A0A968AWE5-F1
#
_entry.id   AF-A0A968AWE5-F1
#
_cell.length_a   1.000
_cell.length_b   1.000
_cell.length_c   1.000
_cell.angle_alpha   90.00
_cell.angle_beta   90.00
_cell.angle_gamma   90.00
#
_symmetry.space_group_name_H-M   'P 1'
#
loop_
_entity.id
_entity.type
_entity.pdbx_description
1 polymer ?
#
loop_
_entity_poly.entity_id
_entity_poly.type
_entity_poly.pdbx_seq_one_letter_code
_entity_poly.pdbx_strand_id
1 'polypeptide(L)' 'MIQIENYTIEKELSRGPITTVFLATQTALDRPVLLKILNVQWKGEKDLVERFRR' A
#
# COMPACT_ATOMS: atom_id res chain seq x y z
N MET A 1 15.31 1.49 -4.52
CA MET A 1 14.32 1.21 -3.45
C MET A 1 13.38 2.40 -3.37
N ILE A 2 12.07 2.16 -3.33
CA ILE A 2 11.05 3.22 -3.26
C ILE A 2 10.68 3.40 -1.79
N GLN A 3 10.70 4.64 -1.31
CA GLN A 3 10.31 4.97 0.05
C GLN A 3 8.98 5.73 0.05
N ILE A 4 8.04 5.29 0.88
CA ILE A 4 6.74 5.93 1.09
C ILE A 4 6.63 6.15 2.59
N GLU A 5 6.80 7.40 3.02
CA GLU A 5 6.83 7.78 4.45
C GLU A 5 7.81 6.88 5.24
N ASN A 6 7.31 6.13 6.23
CA ASN A 6 8.06 5.23 7.10
C ASN A 6 8.12 3.78 6.57
N TYR A 7 7.91 3.59 5.26
CA TYR A 7 7.93 2.29 4.62
C TYR A 7 8.92 2.26 3.46
N THR A 8 9.75 1.23 3.44
CA THR A 8 10.63 0.92 2.32
C THR A 8 10.02 -0.23 1.51
N ILE A 9 9.63 0.03 0.28
CA ILE A 9 9.06 -0.99 -0.62
C ILE A 9 10.19 -1.89 -1.14
N GLU A 10 10.02 -3.20 -0.94
CA GLU A 10 10.99 -4.21 -1.39
C GLU A 10 10.56 -4.86 -2.70
N LYS A 11 9.32 -5.36 -2.76
CA LYS A 11 8.76 -5.99 -3.97
C LYS A 11 7.24 -5.93 -4.00
N GLU A 12 6.68 -5.90 -5.20
CA GLU A 12 5.27 -6.17 -5.42
C GLU A 12 4.98 -7.67 -5.21
N LEU A 13 3.90 -7.97 -4.50
CA LEU A 13 3.46 -9.34 -4.25
C LEU A 13 2.24 -9.70 -5.07
N SER A 14 1.30 -8.75 -5.20
CA SER A 14 0.05 -8.96 -5.92
C SER A 14 -0.51 -7.65 -6.42
N ARG A 15 -1.11 -7.69 -7.61
CA ARG A 15 -1.81 -6.57 -8.23
C ARG A 15 -3.26 -6.97 -8.48
N GLY A 16 -4.16 -6.37 -7.72
CA GLY A 16 -5.59 -6.49 -7.92
C GLY A 16 -6.17 -5.28 -8.67
N PRO A 17 -7.44 -5.37 -9.09
CA PRO A 17 -8.13 -4.26 -9.75
C PRO A 17 -8.23 -3.03 -8.86
N ILE A 18 -8.39 -3.21 -7.54
CA ILE A 18 -8.59 -2.12 -6.57
C ILE A 18 -7.27 -1.72 -5.89
N THR A 19 -6.48 -2.70 -5.46
CA THR A 19 -5.28 -2.46 -4.65
C THR A 19 -4.09 -3.26 -5.16
N THR A 20 -2.89 -2.74 -4.92
CA THR A 20 -1.63 -3.47 -5.09
C THR A 20 -1.04 -3.73 -3.70
N VAL A 21 -0.55 -4.95 -3.47
CA VAL A 21 0.06 -5.37 -2.20
C VAL A 21 1.57 -5.53 -2.40
N PHE A 22 2.33 -4.91 -1.52
CA PHE A 22 3.79 -4.94 -1.52
C PHE A 22 4.32 -5.59 -0.26
N LEU A 23 5.47 -6.27 -0.37
CA LEU A 23 6.34 -6.48 0.76
C LEU A 23 7.10 -5.18 1.01
N ALA A 24 7.08 -4.71 2.25
CA ALA A 24 7.79 -3.52 2.68
C ALA A 24 8.37 -3.72 4.07
N THR A 25 9.39 -2.93 4.41
CA THR A 25 9.86 -2.80 5.79
C THR A 25 9.33 -1.50 6.40
N GLN A 26 8.66 -1.59 7.55
CA GLN A 26 8.24 -0.44 8.35
C GLN A 26 9.45 0.06 9.15
N THR A 27 10.07 1.15 8.72
CA THR A 27 11.37 1.63 9.22
C THR A 27 11.32 2.04 10.69
N ALA A 28 10.19 2.58 11.16
CA ALA A 28 10.03 2.99 12.56
C ALA A 28 10.04 1.82 13.57
N LEU A 29 9.71 0.60 13.10
CA LEU A 29 9.63 -0.61 13.94
C LEU A 29 10.59 -1.71 13.47
N ASP A 30 11.41 -1.42 12.47
CA ASP A 30 12.33 -2.36 11.82
C ASP A 30 11.74 -3.75 11.57
N ARG A 31 10.54 -3.79 10.98
CA ARG A 31 9.82 -5.05 10.74
C ARG A 31 9.25 -5.14 9.33
N PRO A 32 9.23 -6.35 8.74
CA PRO A 32 8.54 -6.58 7.47
C PRO A 32 7.03 -6.49 7.66
N VAL A 33 6.35 -5.90 6.68
CA VAL A 33 4.90 -5.72 6.63
C VAL A 33 4.38 -5.95 5.21
N LEU A 34 3.09 -6.30 5.11
CA LEU A 34 2.35 -6.24 3.86
C LEU A 34 1.72 -4.86 3.74
N LEU A 35 2.16 -4.08 2.77
CA LEU A 35 1.60 -2.76 2.50
C LEU A 35 0.58 -2.85 1.37
N LYS A 36 -0.70 -2.65 1.70
CA LYS A 36 -1.79 -2.58 0.73
C LYS A 36 -1.98 -1.12 0.32
N ILE A 37 -1.81 -0.82 -0.97
CA ILE A 37 -1.96 0.52 -1.53
C ILE A 37 -3.15 0.55 -2.46
N LEU A 38 -4.00 1.57 -2.33
CA LEU A 38 -5.10 1.83 -3.26
C LEU A 38 -4.55 2.28 -4.62
N ASN A 39 -4.99 1.63 -5.70
CA ASN A 39 -4.55 2.01 -7.05
C ASN A 39 -5.06 3.41 -7.41
N VAL A 40 -4.21 4.21 -8.07
CA VAL A 40 -4.47 5.65 -8.31
C VAL A 40 -5.79 5.94 -9.02
N GLN A 41 -6.24 5.06 -9.91
CA GLN A 41 -7.51 5.22 -10.62
C GLN A 41 -8.74 5.31 -9.70
N TRP A 42 -8.66 4.82 -8.46
CA TRP A 42 -9.77 4.80 -7.51
C TRP A 42 -9.71 5.93 -6.49
N LYS A 43 -8.68 6.80 -6.53
CA LYS A 43 -8.50 7.89 -5.55
C LYS A 43 -9.69 8.87 -5.49
N GLY A 44 -10.41 9.03 -6.60
CA GLY A 44 -11.59 9.91 -6.70
C GLY A 44 -12.91 9.29 -6.22
N GLU A 45 -12.97 7.96 -6.10
CA GLU A 45 -14.20 7.25 -5.75
C GLU A 45 -14.43 7.26 -4.23
N LYS A 46 -15.12 8.29 -3.74
CA LYS A 46 -15.30 8.57 -2.30
C LYS A 46 -15.76 7.34 -1.52
N ASP A 47 -16.79 6.65 -1.97
CA ASP A 47 -17.32 5.47 -1.26
C ASP A 47 -16.29 4.34 -1.17
N LEU A 48 -15.49 4.15 -2.22
CA LEU A 48 -14.45 3.13 -2.24
C LEU A 48 -13.30 3.53 -1.31
N VAL A 49 -12.87 4.79 -1.35
CA VAL A 49 -11.83 5.34 -0.47
C VAL A 49 -12.24 5.20 0.99
N GLU A 50 -13.48 5.51 1.33
CA GLU A 50 -14.01 5.37 2.69
C GLU A 50 -14.03 3.89 3.13
N ARG A 51 -14.43 2.96 2.26
CA ARG A 51 -14.35 1.52 2.57
C ARG A 51 -12.91 1.03 2.72
N PHE A 52 -11.96 1.61 2.01
CA PHE A 52 -10.55 1.24 2.09
C PHE A 52 -9.88 1.72 3.39
N ARG A 53 -10.37 2.82 3.97
CA ARG A 53 -9.85 3.41 5.22
C ARG A 53 -10.33 2.71 6.49
N ARG A 54 -11.44 1.97 6.42
CA ARG A 54 -12.01 1.18 7.52
C ARG A 54 -11.19 -0.08 7.75
#